data_AF-A0A1N6LF53-F1
#
_entry.id   AF-A0A1N6LF53-F1
#
_cell.length_a   1.000
_cell.length_b   1.000
_cell.length_c   1.000
_cell.angle_alpha   90.00
_cell.angle_beta   90.00
_cell.angle_gamma   90.00
#
_symmetry.space_group_name_H-M   'P 1'
#
loop_
_entity.id
_entity.type
_entity.pdbx_description
1 polymer ?
#
loop_
_entity_poly.entity_id
_entity_poly.type
_entity_poly.pdbx_seq_one_letter_code
_entity_poly.pdbx_strand_id
1 'polypeptide(L)'
;MNDGYIRRILTLAAARKIRVFWLLPPIQPALQQRCEQSGFDARHQKFVRGFQAEFSNVTVLDGRHANYDPQVFFDPHHLARDGAAVLSYDVAMMLRRAINADHALSRWVNLPAYGNRRIDGPLEDVEQSRVAARLERAQRIH
;
A
#
# COMPACT_ATOMS: atom_id res chain seq x y z
N MET A 1 6.59 17.84 -10.66
CA MET A 1 5.61 16.75 -10.90
C MET A 1 6.23 15.45 -10.36
N ASN A 2 5.42 14.55 -9.78
CA ASN A 2 5.92 13.36 -9.07
C ASN A 2 6.55 12.30 -9.99
N ASP A 3 6.26 12.35 -11.29
CA ASP A 3 6.75 11.42 -12.31
C ASP A 3 8.28 11.38 -12.42
N GLY A 4 8.96 12.52 -12.32
CA GLY A 4 10.41 12.59 -12.37
C GLY A 4 11.08 11.86 -11.20
N TYR A 5 10.48 11.93 -10.00
CA TYR A 5 10.96 11.22 -8.82
C TYR A 5 10.71 9.71 -8.94
N ILE A 6 9.50 9.32 -9.37
CA ILE A 6 9.14 7.91 -9.61
C ILE A 6 10.08 7.28 -10.64
N ARG A 7 10.32 7.98 -11.76
CA ARG A 7 11.24 7.53 -12.80
C ARG A 7 12.64 7.30 -12.26
N ARG A 8 13.18 8.27 -11.51
CA ARG A 8 14.53 8.17 -10.91
C ARG A 8 14.66 6.97 -9.97
N ILE A 9 13.70 6.75 -9.07
CA ILE A 9 13.77 5.62 -8.12
C ILE A 9 13.62 4.28 -8.85
N LEU A 10 12.74 4.18 -9.85
CA LEU A 10 12.55 2.95 -10.63
C LEU A 10 13.77 2.64 -11.52
N THR A 11 14.37 3.65 -12.15
CA THR A 11 15.64 3.51 -12.87
C THR A 11 16.75 3.00 -11.96
N LEU A 12 16.89 3.57 -10.76
CA LEU A 12 17.88 3.12 -9.79
C LEU A 12 17.63 1.67 -9.35
N ALA A 13 16.39 1.33 -9.02
CA ALA A 13 16.02 -0.03 -8.64
C ALA A 13 16.31 -1.03 -9.77
N ALA A 14 15.99 -0.68 -11.02
CA ALA A 14 16.27 -1.51 -12.19
C ALA A 14 17.78 -1.73 -12.39
N ALA A 15 18.58 -0.67 -12.31
CA ALA A 15 20.04 -0.75 -12.41
C ALA A 15 20.66 -1.63 -11.31
N ARG A 16 20.03 -1.67 -10.13
CA ARG A 16 20.43 -2.51 -8.99
C ARG A 16 19.77 -3.89 -8.96
N LYS A 17 18.98 -4.24 -9.99
CA LYS A 17 18.24 -5.52 -10.09
C LYS A 17 17.29 -5.75 -8.90
N ILE A 18 16.77 -4.68 -8.32
CA ILE A 18 15.80 -4.72 -7.22
C ILE A 18 14.40 -4.84 -7.82
N ARG A 19 13.66 -5.88 -7.39
CA ARG A 19 12.23 -6.02 -7.68
C ARG A 19 11.44 -4.98 -6.88
N VAL A 20 10.57 -4.25 -7.55
CA VAL A 20 9.73 -3.21 -6.93
C VAL A 20 8.28 -3.68 -6.91
N PHE A 21 7.67 -3.62 -5.74
CA PHE A 21 6.24 -3.84 -5.56
C PHE A 21 5.56 -2.50 -5.30
N TRP A 22 4.84 -1.99 -6.30
CA TRP A 22 4.08 -0.75 -6.20
C TRP A 22 2.70 -1.05 -5.62
N LEU A 23 2.49 -0.68 -4.36
CA LEU A 23 1.20 -0.83 -3.68
C LEU A 23 0.24 0.31 -4.05
N LEU A 24 -0.93 -0.04 -4.57
CA LEU A 24 -2.11 0.83 -4.60
C LEU A 24 -2.95 0.45 -3.37
N PRO A 25 -2.91 1.23 -2.29
CA PRO A 25 -3.55 0.84 -1.04
C PRO A 25 -5.08 0.83 -1.18
N PRO A 26 -5.79 0.06 -0.33
CA PRO A 26 -7.22 0.21 -0.20
C PRO A 26 -7.55 1.61 0.31
N ILE A 27 -8.63 2.17 -0.24
CA ILE A 27 -9.32 3.34 0.33
C ILE A 27 -10.75 2.91 0.65
N GLN A 28 -11.51 3.73 1.38
CA GLN A 28 -12.90 3.37 1.71
C GLN A 28 -13.70 3.09 0.44
N PRO A 29 -14.54 2.02 0.39
CA PRO A 29 -15.26 1.63 -0.83
C PRO A 29 -16.08 2.75 -1.47
N ALA A 30 -16.76 3.57 -0.66
CA ALA A 30 -17.53 4.70 -1.15
C ALA A 30 -16.66 5.78 -1.82
N LEU A 31 -15.43 5.97 -1.34
CA LEU A 31 -14.49 6.89 -1.97
C LEU A 31 -13.92 6.30 -3.26
N GLN A 32 -13.56 5.01 -3.28
CA GLN A 32 -13.12 4.33 -4.50
C GLN A 32 -14.16 4.43 -5.61
N GLN A 33 -15.44 4.20 -5.28
CA GLN A 33 -16.54 4.37 -6.23
C GLN A 33 -16.62 5.80 -6.78
N ARG A 34 -16.43 6.83 -5.95
CA ARG A 34 -16.40 8.23 -6.42
C ARG A 34 -15.20 8.51 -7.33
N CYS A 35 -14.03 7.94 -7.02
CA CYS A 35 -12.83 8.05 -7.86
C CYS A 35 -13.05 7.42 -9.24
N GLU A 36 -13.76 6.30 -9.30
CA GLU A 36 -14.13 5.62 -10.55
C GLU A 36 -15.15 6.44 -11.34
N GLN A 37 -16.22 6.90 -10.70
CA GLN A 37 -17.27 7.71 -11.32
C GLN A 37 -16.73 9.03 -11.90
N SER A 38 -15.77 9.65 -11.21
CA SER A 38 -15.13 10.89 -11.68
C SER A 38 -14.06 10.67 -12.76
N GLY A 39 -13.73 9.42 -13.09
CA GLY A 39 -12.63 9.08 -14.01
C GLY A 39 -11.23 9.35 -13.45
N PHE A 40 -11.12 9.77 -12.19
CA PHE A 40 -9.84 9.93 -11.51
C PHE A 40 -9.10 8.59 -11.46
N ASP A 41 -9.79 7.52 -11.08
CA ASP A 41 -9.23 6.18 -10.97
C ASP A 41 -8.63 5.70 -12.30
N ALA A 42 -9.38 5.85 -13.40
CA ALA A 42 -8.92 5.46 -14.74
C ALA A 42 -7.66 6.22 -15.17
N ARG A 43 -7.56 7.52 -14.88
CA ARG A 43 -6.36 8.33 -15.16
C ARG A 43 -5.17 7.86 -14.34
N HIS A 44 -5.37 7.61 -13.05
CA HIS A 44 -4.33 7.10 -12.16
C HIS A 44 -3.86 5.71 -12.58
N GLN A 45 -4.77 4.81 -12.93
CA GLN A 45 -4.44 3.48 -13.45
C GLN A 45 -3.62 3.56 -14.73
N LYS A 46 -3.99 4.44 -15.69
CA LYS A 46 -3.20 4.66 -16.91
C LYS A 46 -1.79 5.15 -16.59
N PHE A 47 -1.66 6.07 -15.62
CA PHE A 47 -0.37 6.57 -15.16
C PHE A 47 0.52 5.45 -14.60
N VAL A 48 0.00 4.61 -13.69
CA VAL A 48 0.74 3.49 -13.10
C VAL A 48 1.08 2.43 -14.15
N ARG A 49 0.14 2.10 -15.06
CA ARG A 49 0.37 1.18 -16.18
C ARG A 49 1.50 1.65 -17.09
N GLY A 50 1.63 2.96 -17.32
CA GLY A 50 2.74 3.53 -18.09
C GLY A 50 4.11 3.17 -17.50
N PHE A 51 4.28 3.35 -16.19
CA PHE A 51 5.52 2.96 -15.50
C PHE A 51 5.74 1.44 -15.49
N GLN A 52 4.70 0.64 -15.26
CA GLN A 52 4.81 -0.81 -15.31
C GLN A 52 5.21 -1.33 -16.70
N ALA A 53 4.73 -0.70 -17.77
CA ALA A 53 5.11 -1.05 -19.13
C ALA A 53 6.58 -0.71 -19.41
N GLU A 54 7.05 0.43 -18.91
CA GLU A 54 8.43 0.89 -19.07
C GLU A 54 9.44 0.10 -18.22
N PHE A 55 9.10 -0.22 -16.98
CA PHE A 55 10.01 -0.84 -16.02
C PHE A 55 9.65 -2.30 -15.76
N SER A 56 10.45 -3.23 -16.28
CA SER A 56 10.16 -4.66 -16.19
C SER A 56 10.22 -5.25 -14.78
N ASN A 57 10.93 -4.59 -13.88
CA ASN A 57 11.08 -4.95 -12.47
C ASN A 57 9.94 -4.45 -11.57
N VAL A 58 8.88 -3.85 -12.13
CA VAL A 58 7.73 -3.34 -11.38
C VAL A 58 6.55 -4.32 -11.43
N THR A 59 6.12 -4.74 -10.24
CA THR A 59 4.84 -5.43 -10.01
C THR A 59 3.92 -4.53 -9.21
N VAL A 60 2.67 -4.38 -9.61
CA VAL A 60 1.64 -3.60 -8.92
C VAL A 60 0.83 -4.55 -8.03
N LEU A 61 0.70 -4.19 -6.75
CA LEU A 61 -0.21 -4.81 -5.80
C LEU A 61 -1.43 -3.89 -5.66
N ASP A 62 -2.58 -4.32 -6.14
CA ASP A 62 -3.79 -3.50 -6.23
C ASP A 62 -4.78 -3.87 -5.13
N GLY A 63 -4.90 -3.01 -4.12
CA GLY A 63 -5.81 -3.17 -2.99
C GLY A 63 -7.12 -2.41 -3.13
N ARG A 64 -7.33 -1.64 -4.20
CA ARG A 64 -8.48 -0.72 -4.33
C ARG A 64 -9.83 -1.42 -4.23
N HIS A 65 -9.92 -2.66 -4.72
CA HIS A 65 -11.12 -3.50 -4.68
C HIS A 65 -11.06 -4.62 -3.63
N ALA A 66 -10.16 -4.51 -2.66
CA ALA A 66 -10.09 -5.47 -1.56
C ALA A 66 -11.27 -5.33 -0.58
N ASN A 67 -12.13 -4.32 -0.71
CA ASN A 67 -13.36 -4.13 0.08
C ASN A 67 -13.12 -4.15 1.60
N TYR A 68 -12.14 -3.38 2.06
CA TYR A 68 -11.88 -3.20 3.49
C TYR A 68 -13.09 -2.56 4.19
N ASP A 69 -13.37 -3.04 5.40
CA ASP A 69 -14.45 -2.50 6.24
C ASP A 69 -14.19 -1.01 6.53
N PRO A 70 -15.16 -0.09 6.31
CA PRO A 70 -15.01 1.32 6.64
C PRO A 70 -14.56 1.59 8.09
N GLN A 71 -14.83 0.70 9.04
CA GLN A 71 -14.45 0.83 10.44
C GLN A 71 -12.94 0.70 10.69
N VAL A 72 -12.19 0.08 9.77
CA VAL A 72 -10.74 -0.07 9.92
C VAL A 72 -9.93 1.07 9.31
N PHE A 73 -10.58 2.19 9.02
CA PHE A 73 -9.99 3.41 8.48
C PHE A 73 -9.96 4.52 9.53
N PHE A 74 -8.84 5.25 9.61
CA PHE A 74 -8.73 6.49 10.37
C PHE A 74 -9.42 7.65 9.63
N ASP A 75 -9.24 7.68 8.31
CA ASP A 75 -9.96 8.56 7.39
C ASP A 75 -10.22 7.82 6.06
N PRO A 76 -10.96 8.38 5.09
CA PRO A 76 -11.31 7.66 3.86
C PRO A 76 -10.13 7.12 3.02
N HIS A 77 -8.90 7.58 3.25
CA HIS A 77 -7.69 7.15 2.55
C HIS A 77 -6.75 6.29 3.41
N HIS A 78 -6.74 6.49 4.73
CA HIS A 78 -5.73 5.92 5.62
C HIS A 78 -6.33 4.87 6.55
N LEU A 79 -5.73 3.68 6.54
CA LEU A 79 -6.09 2.62 7.47
C LEU A 79 -5.71 2.98 8.90
N ALA A 80 -6.58 2.62 9.85
CA ALA A 80 -6.26 2.57 11.26
C ALA A 80 -5.42 1.33 11.57
N ARG A 81 -4.99 1.20 12.83
CA ARG A 81 -4.11 0.14 13.34
C ARG A 81 -4.47 -1.26 12.80
N ASP A 82 -5.70 -1.70 13.03
CA ASP A 82 -6.10 -3.07 12.71
C ASP A 82 -6.17 -3.31 11.20
N GLY A 83 -6.67 -2.33 10.44
CA GLY A 83 -6.68 -2.39 8.97
C GLY A 83 -5.27 -2.44 8.40
N ALA A 84 -4.36 -1.61 8.93
CA ALA A 84 -2.97 -1.58 8.51
C ALA A 84 -2.24 -2.91 8.80
N ALA A 85 -2.57 -3.55 9.93
CA ALA A 85 -2.02 -4.87 10.28
C ALA A 85 -2.48 -5.95 9.29
N VAL A 86 -3.77 -5.97 8.93
CA VAL A 86 -4.31 -6.92 7.93
C VAL A 86 -3.69 -6.67 6.55
N LEU A 87 -3.58 -5.41 6.12
CA LEU A 87 -2.93 -5.06 4.85
C LEU A 87 -1.47 -5.52 4.81
N SER A 88 -0.75 -5.31 5.91
CA SER A 88 0.65 -5.75 6.04
C SER A 88 0.79 -7.26 5.89
N TYR A 89 -0.10 -8.03 6.51
CA TYR A 89 -0.14 -9.48 6.35
C TYR A 89 -0.43 -9.88 4.89
N ASP A 90 -1.45 -9.30 4.26
CA ASP A 90 -1.84 -9.65 2.90
C ASP A 90 -0.73 -9.30 1.90
N VAL A 91 -0.06 -8.15 2.06
CA VAL A 91 1.12 -7.77 1.28
C VAL A 91 2.26 -8.78 1.51
N ALA A 92 2.57 -9.13 2.76
CA ALA A 92 3.62 -10.10 3.06
C ALA A 92 3.36 -11.46 2.41
N MET A 93 2.10 -11.92 2.40
CA MET A 93 1.71 -13.16 1.72
C MET A 93 1.86 -13.06 0.20
N MET A 94 1.54 -11.92 -0.42
CA MET A 94 1.77 -11.70 -1.85
C MET A 94 3.27 -11.67 -2.19
N LEU A 95 4.08 -10.97 -1.38
CA LEU A 95 5.54 -10.92 -1.54
C LEU A 95 6.15 -12.32 -1.45
N ARG A 96 5.77 -13.11 -0.43
CA ARG A 96 6.24 -14.48 -0.26
C ARG A 96 5.92 -15.35 -1.48
N ARG A 97 4.70 -15.26 -2.02
CA ARG A 97 4.30 -15.96 -3.25
C ARG A 97 5.14 -15.53 -4.44
N ALA A 98 5.35 -14.22 -4.63
CA ALA A 98 6.10 -13.69 -5.76
C ALA A 98 7.61 -13.99 -5.70
N ILE A 99 8.17 -14.12 -4.50
CA ILE A 99 9.57 -14.48 -4.32
C ILE A 99 9.81 -15.96 -4.62
N ASN A 100 8.86 -16.82 -4.26
CA ASN A 100 8.98 -18.28 -4.36
C ASN A 100 8.38 -18.88 -5.63
N ALA A 101 7.83 -18.07 -6.55
CA ALA A 101 7.24 -18.59 -7.78
C ALA A 101 8.33 -18.99 -8.79
N ASP A 102 8.25 -20.23 -9.29
CA ASP A 102 9.11 -20.74 -10.37
C ASP A 102 8.80 -20.12 -11.74
N HIS A 103 7.64 -19.47 -11.85
CA HIS A 103 7.17 -18.79 -13.06
C HIS A 103 6.84 -17.32 -12.80
N ALA A 104 6.95 -16.51 -13.85
CA ALA A 104 6.60 -15.10 -13.79
C ALA A 104 5.10 -14.93 -13.48
N LEU A 105 4.79 -14.35 -12.32
CA LEU A 105 3.43 -13.94 -11.99
C LEU A 105 2.98 -12.78 -12.88
N SER A 106 1.66 -12.59 -12.98
CA SER A 106 1.10 -11.33 -13.49
C SER A 106 1.77 -10.16 -12.78
N ARG A 107 2.23 -9.16 -13.53
CA ARG A 107 2.81 -7.94 -12.95
C ARG A 107 1.75 -7.04 -12.33
N TRP A 108 0.47 -7.31 -12.53
CA TRP A 108 -0.63 -6.63 -11.83
C TRP A 108 -1.42 -7.66 -11.04
N VAL A 109 -1.37 -7.55 -9.71
CA VAL A 109 -1.92 -8.54 -8.78
C VAL A 109 -2.91 -7.85 -7.88
N ASN A 110 -4.15 -8.34 -7.88
CA ASN A 110 -5.15 -7.88 -6.91
C ASN A 110 -4.82 -8.48 -5.55
N LEU A 111 -4.88 -7.66 -4.50
CA LEU A 111 -4.85 -8.14 -3.12
C LEU A 111 -6.11 -8.97 -2.83
N PRO A 112 -6.04 -9.93 -1.89
CA PRO A 112 -7.21 -10.66 -1.46
C PRO A 112 -8.27 -9.72 -0.87
N ALA A 113 -9.53 -10.15 -0.89
CA ALA A 113 -10.60 -9.46 -0.18
C ALA A 113 -10.27 -9.38 1.32
N TYR A 114 -10.71 -8.28 1.94
CA TYR A 114 -10.56 -8.06 3.36
C TYR A 114 -11.20 -9.22 4.13
N GLY A 115 -10.37 -9.87 4.93
CA GLY A 115 -10.82 -10.83 5.91
C GLY A 115 -10.61 -10.21 7.28
N ASN A 116 -11.70 -9.99 8.01
CA ASN A 116 -11.66 -9.51 9.39
C ASN A 116 -10.92 -10.55 10.25
N ARG A 117 -9.60 -10.36 10.36
CA ARG A 117 -8.69 -11.23 11.07
C ARG A 117 -7.91 -10.39 12.05
N ARG A 118 -7.82 -10.90 13.27
CA ARG A 118 -6.99 -10.29 14.29
C ARG A 118 -5.53 -10.66 14.00
N ILE A 119 -4.68 -9.66 13.85
CA ILE A 119 -3.23 -9.85 13.77
C ILE A 119 -2.68 -9.61 15.17
N ASP A 120 -2.38 -10.68 15.88
CA ASP A 120 -1.85 -10.62 17.24
C ASP A 120 -0.34 -10.35 17.23
N GLY A 121 0.08 -9.36 18.02
CA GLY A 121 1.47 -8.97 18.21
C GLY A 121 1.59 -7.59 18.85
N PRO A 122 2.74 -7.24 19.45
CA PRO A 122 3.01 -5.88 19.88
C PRO A 122 3.07 -4.98 18.64
N LEU A 123 2.01 -4.20 18.43
CA LEU A 123 1.91 -3.23 17.36
C LEU A 123 1.72 -1.86 17.97
N GLU A 124 2.71 -1.00 17.77
CA GLU A 124 2.62 0.43 18.05
C GLU A 124 1.74 1.10 16.99
N ASP A 125 0.77 1.89 17.42
CA ASP A 125 -0.05 2.72 16.54
C ASP A 125 0.28 4.22 16.68
N VAL A 126 -0.25 5.02 15.75
CA VAL A 126 0.00 6.48 15.68
C VAL A 126 -0.41 7.19 16.97
N GLU A 127 -1.45 6.71 17.65
CA GLU A 127 -1.94 7.30 18.89
C GLU A 127 -0.95 7.00 20.04
N GLN A 128 -0.42 5.79 20.09
CA GLN A 128 0.65 5.41 21.02
C GLN A 128 1.93 6.21 20.77
N SER A 129 2.36 6.37 19.50
CA SER A 129 3.52 7.20 19.14
C SER A 129 3.31 8.67 19.53
N ARG A 130 2.09 9.20 19.37
CA ARG A 130 1.76 10.58 19.74
C ARG A 130 1.88 10.80 21.25
N VAL A 131 1.43 9.85 22.06
CA VAL A 131 1.58 9.90 23.52
C VAL A 131 3.05 9.84 23.91
N ALA A 132 3.82 8.89 23.35
CA ALA A 132 5.24 8.75 23.63
C ALA A 132 6.03 10.04 23.31
N ALA A 133 5.80 10.62 22.13
CA ALA A 133 6.45 11.87 21.72
C ALA A 133 6.12 13.07 22.63
N ARG A 134 4.90 13.12 23.18
CA ARG A 134 4.51 14.17 24.15
C ARG A 134 5.22 13.98 25.49
N LEU A 135 5.30 12.74 25.98
CA LEU A 135 5.99 12.41 27.23
C LEU A 135 7.49 12.73 27.14
N GLU A 136 8.16 12.36 26.04
CA GLU A 136 9.56 12.71 25.82
C GLU A 136 9.79 14.23 25.77
N ARG A 137 8.89 14.98 25.10
CA ARG A 137 8.98 16.46 25.08
C ARG A 137 8.85 17.07 26.47
N ALA A 138 7.96 16.54 27.31
CA ALA A 138 7.79 17.01 28.68
C ALA A 138 9.03 16.73 29.55
N GLN A 139 9.69 15.59 29.34
CA GLN A 139 10.91 15.21 30.08
C GLN A 139 12.14 16.03 29.69
N ARG A 140 12.20 16.61 28.47
CA ARG A 140 13.32 17.47 28.04
C ARG A 140 13.25 18.92 28.54
N ILE A 141 12.17 19.30 29.23
CA ILE A 141 11.96 20.66 29.76
C ILE A 141 12.35 20.75 31.26
N HIS A 142 12.78 19.63 31.86
CA HIS A 142 13.34 19.54 33.20
C HIS A 142 14.79 19.07 33.16
#